data_AF-A0A2R6EHT1-F1
#
_entry.id   AF-A0A2R6EHT1-F1
#
_cell.length_a   1.000
_cell.length_b   1.000
_cell.length_c   1.000
_cell.angle_alpha   90.00
_cell.angle_beta   90.00
_cell.angle_gamma   90.00
#
_symmetry.space_group_name_H-M   'P 1'
#
loop_
_entity.id
_entity.type
_entity.pdbx_description
1 polymer ?
#
loop_
_entity_poly.entity_id
_entity_poly.type
_entity_poly.pdbx_seq_one_letter_code
_entity_poly.pdbx_strand_id
1 'polypeptide(L)'
;MASETTTAIERPTENVAWKGGALAGLAGGVVMGAMLTVQMTPVIEVAIPSMYGLSGMAAGWVAHLFHSIVLGVVFAGIAGAAPQYATSTGRSTALGIAYGVALWIVLAAIVMPIWLSAVGSPASPRLPNFNPMSLVGHAVYGAVLGAAFPSLRDL
;
A
#
# COMPACT_ATOMS: atom_id res chain seq x y z
N MET A 1 11.19 2.11 -56.08
CA MET A 1 10.13 2.39 -55.09
C MET A 1 10.37 1.49 -53.89
N ALA A 2 11.05 1.97 -52.85
CA ALA A 2 11.30 1.20 -51.63
C ALA A 2 10.10 1.38 -50.69
N SER A 3 9.48 0.27 -50.28
CA SER A 3 8.37 0.26 -49.34
C SER A 3 8.94 0.40 -47.93
N GLU A 4 8.74 1.54 -47.28
CA GLU A 4 9.10 1.73 -45.88
C GLU A 4 8.08 1.02 -45.00
N THR A 5 8.44 -0.16 -44.48
CA THR A 5 7.69 -0.83 -43.41
C THR A 5 7.89 -0.03 -42.13
N THR A 6 6.96 0.89 -41.85
CA THR A 6 6.86 1.53 -40.53
C THR A 6 6.35 0.49 -39.55
N THR A 7 7.28 -0.17 -38.83
CA THR A 7 6.94 -0.97 -37.66
C THR A 7 6.43 -0.02 -36.59
N ALA A 8 5.11 0.15 -36.51
CA ALA A 8 4.48 0.78 -35.36
C ALA A 8 4.81 -0.08 -34.14
N ILE A 9 5.72 0.42 -33.29
CA ILE A 9 5.88 -0.14 -31.95
C ILE A 9 4.62 0.27 -31.18
N GLU A 10 3.59 -0.56 -31.25
CA GLU A 10 2.55 -0.56 -30.23
C GLU A 10 3.27 -0.81 -28.91
N ARG A 11 3.56 0.26 -28.16
CA ARG A 11 3.91 0.12 -26.76
C ARG A 11 2.63 -0.45 -26.13
N PRO A 12 2.62 -1.68 -25.59
CA PRO A 12 1.50 -2.16 -24.81
C PRO A 12 1.45 -1.25 -23.59
N THR A 13 0.73 -0.14 -23.71
CA THR A 13 0.29 0.63 -22.56
C THR A 13 -0.88 -0.17 -22.04
N GLU A 14 -0.58 -1.28 -21.36
CA GLU A 14 -1.52 -1.80 -20.39
C GLU A 14 -1.79 -0.63 -19.45
N ASN A 15 -2.94 0.01 -19.64
CA ASN A 15 -3.38 1.14 -18.83
C ASN A 15 -3.47 0.62 -17.41
N VAL A 16 -2.42 0.85 -16.61
CA VAL A 16 -2.40 0.49 -15.20
C VAL A 16 -3.63 1.15 -14.58
N ALA A 17 -4.50 0.33 -13.98
CA ALA A 17 -5.74 0.76 -13.34
C ALA A 17 -5.47 1.56 -12.06
N TRP A 18 -4.69 2.63 -12.17
CA TRP A 18 -4.13 3.39 -11.07
C TRP A 18 -5.22 4.06 -10.25
N LYS A 19 -6.32 4.51 -10.86
CA LYS A 19 -7.47 5.04 -10.14
C LYS A 19 -8.11 3.96 -9.26
N GLY A 20 -8.33 2.78 -9.82
CA GLY A 20 -8.84 1.64 -9.09
C GLY A 20 -7.94 1.22 -7.94
N GLY A 21 -6.63 1.18 -8.19
CA GLY A 21 -5.60 0.94 -7.17
C GLY A 21 -5.61 1.98 -6.07
N ALA A 22 -5.66 3.27 -6.42
CA ALA A 22 -5.69 4.38 -5.47
C ALA A 22 -6.93 4.33 -4.56
N LEU A 23 -8.11 4.08 -5.12
CA LEU A 23 -9.36 3.99 -4.36
C LEU A 23 -9.42 2.74 -3.48
N ALA A 24 -8.98 1.60 -4.00
CA ALA A 24 -8.89 0.36 -3.22
C ALA A 24 -7.85 0.48 -2.10
N GLY A 25 -6.71 1.13 -2.36
CA GLY A 25 -5.68 1.47 -1.39
C GLY A 25 -6.20 2.41 -0.31
N LEU A 26 -6.93 3.45 -0.69
CA LEU A 26 -7.60 4.36 0.25
C LEU A 26 -8.57 3.59 1.16
N ALA A 27 -9.40 2.71 0.61
CA ALA A 27 -10.33 1.89 1.39
C ALA A 27 -9.59 1.01 2.42
N GLY A 28 -8.54 0.31 1.99
CA GLY A 28 -7.70 -0.48 2.90
C GLY A 28 -7.00 0.39 3.95
N GLY A 29 -6.53 1.57 3.56
CA GLY A 29 -5.88 2.54 4.43
C GLY A 29 -6.81 3.11 5.50
N VAL A 30 -8.07 3.35 5.16
CA VAL A 30 -9.08 3.78 6.14
C VAL A 30 -9.32 2.69 7.19
N VAL A 31 -9.47 1.44 6.76
CA VAL A 31 -9.68 0.31 7.69
C VAL A 31 -8.46 0.10 8.58
N MET A 32 -7.25 0.09 8.01
CA MET A 32 -6.02 -0.07 8.78
C MET A 32 -5.75 1.13 9.70
N GLY A 33 -5.99 2.36 9.24
CA GLY A 33 -5.87 3.57 10.05
C GLY A 33 -6.81 3.56 11.25
N ALA A 34 -8.03 3.05 11.09
CA ALA A 34 -8.97 2.88 12.19
C ALA A 34 -8.43 1.86 13.20
N MET A 35 -7.90 0.72 12.73
CA MET A 35 -7.24 -0.27 13.58
C MET A 35 -6.04 0.31 14.32
N LEU A 36 -5.20 1.08 13.65
CA LEU A 36 -4.07 1.77 14.27
C LEU A 36 -4.55 2.73 15.36
N THR A 37 -5.62 3.49 15.09
CA THR A 37 -6.18 4.44 16.05
C THR A 37 -6.66 3.76 17.33
N VAL A 38 -7.29 2.58 17.23
CA VAL A 38 -7.86 1.89 18.40
C VAL A 38 -6.91 0.91 19.10
N GLN A 39 -5.97 0.30 18.36
CA GLN A 39 -5.11 -0.78 18.87
C GLN A 39 -3.66 -0.35 19.07
N MET A 40 -3.20 0.67 18.32
CA MET A 40 -1.80 1.09 18.25
C MET A 40 -1.71 2.62 18.15
N THR A 41 -2.46 3.36 18.98
CA THR A 41 -2.60 4.82 18.90
C THR A 41 -1.26 5.56 18.78
N PRO A 42 -0.19 5.20 19.52
CA PRO A 42 1.11 5.86 19.36
C PRO A 42 1.73 5.72 17.96
N VAL A 43 1.39 4.68 17.19
CA VAL A 43 1.89 4.49 15.83
C VAL A 43 1.30 5.54 14.88
N ILE A 44 0.00 5.81 14.97
CA ILE A 44 -0.65 6.80 14.11
C ILE A 44 -0.41 8.23 14.61
N GLU A 45 -0.38 8.48 15.92
CA GLU A 45 -0.22 9.84 16.45
C GLU A 45 1.23 10.34 16.50
N VAL A 46 2.19 9.42 16.62
CA VAL A 46 3.61 9.76 16.84
C VAL A 46 4.49 9.17 15.75
N ALA A 47 4.52 7.84 15.60
CA ALA A 47 5.50 7.19 14.72
C ALA A 47 5.35 7.63 13.25
N ILE A 48 4.19 7.42 12.64
CA ILE A 48 3.93 7.77 11.23
C ILE A 48 4.20 9.26 10.92
N PRO A 49 3.63 10.25 11.66
CA PRO A 49 3.86 11.65 11.34
C PRO A 49 5.31 12.08 11.61
N SER A 50 5.99 11.51 12.61
CA SER A 50 7.39 11.86 12.93
C SER A 50 8.37 11.54 11.81
N MET A 51 8.05 10.57 10.93
CA MET A 51 8.84 10.29 9.71
C MET A 51 8.96 11.54 8.81
N TYR A 52 7.99 12.45 8.89
CA TYR A 52 7.97 13.71 8.14
C TYR A 52 8.31 14.93 8.99
N GLY A 53 8.81 14.74 10.21
CA GLY A 53 9.02 15.83 11.16
C GLY A 53 7.71 16.47 11.66
N LEU A 54 6.59 15.77 11.51
CA LEU A 54 5.27 16.20 11.96
C LEU A 54 4.87 15.48 13.25
N SER A 55 3.76 15.91 13.85
CA SER A 55 3.18 15.27 15.03
C SER A 55 1.65 15.36 15.03
N GLY A 56 1.02 14.46 15.80
CA GLY A 56 -0.41 14.48 16.06
C GLY A 56 -1.24 13.60 15.11
N MET A 57 -2.43 13.24 15.60
CA MET A 57 -3.36 12.32 14.96
C MET A 57 -3.66 12.68 13.49
N ALA A 58 -3.96 13.95 13.21
CA ALA A 58 -4.34 14.38 11.87
C ALA A 58 -3.20 14.21 10.86
N ALA A 59 -1.97 14.61 11.22
CA ALA A 59 -0.80 14.45 10.37
C ALA A 59 -0.49 12.96 10.11
N GLY A 60 -0.67 12.12 11.14
CA GLY A 60 -0.50 10.68 11.02
C GLY A 60 -1.48 10.03 10.07
N TRP A 61 -2.77 10.38 10.17
CA TRP A 61 -3.79 9.92 9.24
C TRP A 61 -3.51 10.35 7.80
N VAL A 62 -3.16 11.62 7.58
CA VAL A 62 -2.82 12.12 6.23
C VAL A 62 -1.64 11.34 5.65
N ALA A 63 -0.55 11.18 6.40
CA ALA A 63 0.61 10.42 5.95
C ALA A 63 0.28 8.94 5.73
N HIS A 64 -0.54 8.33 6.58
CA HIS A 64 -0.95 6.94 6.41
C HIS A 64 -1.76 6.74 5.13
N LEU A 65 -2.80 7.55 4.90
CA LEU A 65 -3.64 7.46 3.71
C LEU A 65 -2.86 7.77 2.42
N PHE A 66 -1.91 8.70 2.48
CA PHE A 66 -0.99 8.95 1.36
C PHE A 66 -0.23 7.68 0.95
N HIS A 67 0.41 6.99 1.92
CA HIS A 67 1.09 5.72 1.63
C HIS A 67 0.11 4.67 1.13
N SER A 68 -1.07 4.55 1.74
CA SER A 68 -2.07 3.57 1.32
C SER A 68 -2.52 3.77 -0.14
N ILE A 69 -2.68 5.01 -0.59
CA ILE A 69 -2.99 5.32 -1.99
C ILE A 69 -1.83 4.92 -2.91
N VAL A 70 -0.60 5.33 -2.58
CA VAL A 70 0.60 5.02 -3.37
C VAL A 70 0.80 3.51 -3.49
N LEU A 71 0.67 2.78 -2.40
CA LEU A 71 0.81 1.33 -2.36
C LEU A 71 -0.35 0.63 -3.07
N GLY A 72 -1.56 1.18 -3.03
CA GLY A 72 -2.68 0.70 -3.83
C GLY A 72 -2.44 0.83 -5.34
N VAL A 73 -1.82 1.92 -5.80
CA VAL A 73 -1.40 2.07 -7.20
C VAL A 73 -0.35 1.03 -7.59
N VAL A 74 0.63 0.77 -6.71
CA VAL A 74 1.62 -0.29 -6.93
C VAL A 74 0.96 -1.66 -7.04
N PHE A 75 0.00 -1.95 -6.17
CA PHE A 75 -0.79 -3.18 -6.23
C PHE A 75 -1.54 -3.32 -7.56
N ALA A 76 -2.14 -2.24 -8.08
CA ALA A 76 -2.81 -2.27 -9.38
C ALA A 76 -1.87 -2.63 -10.53
N GLY A 77 -0.62 -2.16 -10.50
CA GLY A 77 0.41 -2.57 -11.46
C GLY A 77 0.74 -4.07 -11.37
N ILE A 78 0.90 -4.59 -10.14
CA ILE A 78 1.17 -6.01 -9.89
C ILE A 78 0.01 -6.90 -10.34
N ALA A 79 -1.22 -6.54 -9.96
CA ALA A 79 -2.42 -7.29 -10.31
C ALA A 79 -2.75 -7.20 -11.82
N GLY A 80 -2.44 -6.06 -12.45
CA GLY A 80 -2.61 -5.84 -13.88
C GLY A 80 -1.73 -6.74 -14.75
N ALA A 81 -0.49 -6.99 -14.33
CA ALA A 81 0.46 -7.85 -15.04
C ALA A 81 0.04 -9.34 -15.13
N ALA A 82 -1.02 -9.73 -14.41
CA ALA A 82 -1.51 -11.10 -14.36
C ALA A 82 -3.05 -11.14 -14.28
N PRO A 83 -3.76 -11.25 -15.43
CA PRO A 83 -5.21 -11.07 -15.54
C PRO A 83 -6.07 -11.91 -14.59
N GLN A 84 -5.58 -13.08 -14.17
CA GLN A 84 -6.25 -13.96 -13.22
C GLN A 84 -6.45 -13.33 -11.82
N TYR A 85 -5.60 -12.37 -11.44
CA TYR A 85 -5.71 -11.65 -10.16
C TYR A 85 -6.52 -10.36 -10.28
N ALA A 86 -6.71 -9.83 -11.49
CA ALA A 86 -7.51 -8.63 -11.74
C ALA A 86 -9.00 -8.93 -11.98
N THR A 87 -9.37 -10.18 -12.27
CA THR A 87 -10.74 -10.58 -12.66
C THR A 87 -11.49 -11.38 -11.60
N SER A 88 -10.78 -12.00 -10.66
CA SER A 88 -11.37 -12.87 -9.63
C SER A 88 -11.16 -12.26 -8.24
N THR A 89 -12.27 -11.91 -7.56
CA THR A 89 -12.23 -11.34 -6.20
C THR A 89 -11.41 -12.19 -5.24
N GLY A 90 -11.65 -13.51 -5.20
CA GLY A 90 -10.92 -14.40 -4.28
C GLY A 90 -9.42 -14.44 -4.53
N ARG A 91 -9.00 -14.51 -5.81
CA ARG A 91 -7.56 -14.48 -6.17
C ARG A 91 -6.94 -13.12 -5.87
N SER A 92 -7.66 -12.04 -6.14
CA SER A 92 -7.22 -10.68 -5.86
C SER A 92 -7.07 -10.42 -4.36
N THR A 93 -8.02 -10.89 -3.53
CA THR A 93 -7.91 -10.84 -2.07
C THR A 93 -6.71 -11.64 -1.56
N ALA A 94 -6.47 -12.85 -2.07
CA ALA A 94 -5.30 -13.64 -1.68
C ALA A 94 -3.97 -12.95 -2.05
N LEU A 95 -3.88 -12.38 -3.25
CA LEU A 95 -2.75 -11.56 -3.67
C LEU A 95 -2.60 -10.33 -2.77
N GLY A 96 -3.71 -9.68 -2.42
CA GLY A 96 -3.76 -8.54 -1.51
C GLY A 96 -3.21 -8.86 -0.14
N ILE A 97 -3.61 -9.99 0.46
CA ILE A 97 -3.08 -10.45 1.75
C ILE A 97 -1.56 -10.69 1.65
N ALA A 98 -1.10 -11.41 0.63
CA ALA A 98 0.33 -11.66 0.41
C ALA A 98 1.11 -10.35 0.24
N TYR A 99 0.55 -9.41 -0.52
CA TYR A 99 1.09 -8.06 -0.69
C TYR A 99 1.17 -7.30 0.64
N GLY A 100 0.10 -7.33 1.45
CA GLY A 100 0.09 -6.73 2.79
C GLY A 100 1.17 -7.31 3.71
N VAL A 101 1.34 -8.63 3.72
CA VAL A 101 2.42 -9.28 4.48
C VAL A 101 3.80 -8.83 4.00
N ALA A 102 4.00 -8.72 2.68
CA ALA A 102 5.26 -8.21 2.12
C ALA A 102 5.51 -6.75 2.53
N LEU A 103 4.49 -5.89 2.50
CA LEU A 103 4.59 -4.51 2.99
C LEU A 103 4.91 -4.44 4.48
N TRP A 104 4.34 -5.32 5.29
CA TRP A 104 4.68 -5.39 6.71
C TRP A 104 6.16 -5.71 6.93
N ILE A 105 6.70 -6.70 6.21
CA ILE A 105 8.13 -7.06 6.31
C ILE A 105 9.01 -5.90 5.85
N VAL A 106 8.74 -5.36 4.67
CA VAL A 106 9.61 -4.37 4.04
C VAL A 106 9.44 -3.00 4.69
N LEU A 107 8.21 -2.48 4.71
CA LEU A 107 7.96 -1.10 5.15
C LEU A 107 7.88 -0.98 6.66
N ALA A 108 7.10 -1.82 7.34
CA ALA A 108 6.87 -1.66 8.77
C ALA A 108 8.02 -2.22 9.64
N ALA A 109 8.57 -3.38 9.29
CA ALA A 109 9.61 -4.02 10.10
C ALA A 109 11.02 -3.50 9.80
N ILE A 110 11.27 -2.94 8.60
CA ILE A 110 12.62 -2.52 8.15
C ILE A 110 12.68 -1.01 7.85
N VAL A 111 11.92 -0.51 6.88
CA VAL A 111 12.04 0.89 6.42
C VAL A 111 11.62 1.87 7.52
N MET A 112 10.50 1.65 8.19
CA MET A 112 9.99 2.55 9.23
C MET A 112 10.99 2.72 10.39
N PRO A 113 11.56 1.65 11.01
CA PRO A 113 12.56 1.82 12.07
C PRO A 113 13.82 2.57 11.62
N ILE A 114 14.30 2.32 10.40
CA ILE A 114 15.45 3.04 9.83
C ILE A 114 15.13 4.53 9.67
N TRP A 115 13.96 4.85 9.09
CA TRP A 115 13.54 6.22 8.88
C TRP A 115 13.36 6.95 10.22
N LEU A 116 12.64 6.36 11.17
CA LEU A 116 12.43 6.93 12.50
C LEU A 116 13.75 7.22 13.22
N SER A 117 14.70 6.28 13.14
CA SER A 117 16.04 6.46 13.71
C SER A 117 16.80 7.61 13.03
N ALA A 118 16.72 7.70 11.70
CA ALA A 118 17.41 8.75 10.93
C ALA A 118 16.90 10.16 11.24
N VAL A 119 15.60 10.32 11.54
CA VAL A 119 15.01 11.61 11.92
C VAL A 119 15.05 11.87 13.43
N GLY A 120 15.65 10.98 14.23
CA GLY A 120 15.74 11.12 15.68
C GLY A 120 14.38 11.04 16.40
N SER A 121 13.43 10.27 15.85
CA SER A 121 12.07 10.16 16.41
C SER A 121 12.10 9.50 17.79
N PRO A 122 11.31 10.01 18.77
CA PRO A 122 11.16 9.37 20.07
C PRO A 122 10.43 8.02 20.00
N ALA A 123 9.79 7.71 18.87
CA ALA A 123 9.06 6.46 18.64
C ALA A 123 9.86 5.41 17.86
N SER A 124 11.20 5.52 17.83
CA SER A 124 12.08 4.61 17.08
C SER A 124 12.16 3.21 17.73
N PRO A 125 11.57 2.16 17.13
CA PRO A 125 11.67 0.81 17.68
C PRO A 125 13.01 0.16 17.31
N ARG A 126 13.34 -0.98 17.95
CA ARG A 126 14.51 -1.80 17.56
C ARG A 126 14.31 -2.36 16.15
N LEU A 127 15.39 -2.37 15.36
CA LEU A 127 15.43 -2.97 14.02
C LEU A 127 15.87 -4.45 14.11
N PRO A 128 15.16 -5.41 13.48
CA PRO A 128 13.86 -5.28 12.82
C PRO A 128 12.69 -5.22 13.82
N ASN A 129 11.65 -4.45 13.49
CA ASN A 129 10.46 -4.27 14.34
C ASN A 129 9.34 -5.26 13.97
N PHE A 130 9.51 -6.54 14.29
CA PHE A 130 8.46 -7.54 14.07
C PHE A 130 7.36 -7.45 15.14
N ASN A 131 6.28 -6.74 14.79
CA ASN A 131 5.09 -6.62 15.62
C ASN A 131 3.91 -7.41 15.02
N PRO A 132 3.40 -8.45 15.69
CA PRO A 132 2.25 -9.24 15.21
C PRO A 132 0.96 -8.43 15.03
N MET A 133 0.71 -7.44 15.87
CA MET A 133 -0.46 -6.56 15.74
C MET A 133 -0.35 -5.69 14.47
N SER A 134 0.86 -5.24 14.16
CA SER A 134 1.14 -4.57 12.88
C SER A 134 0.94 -5.50 11.68
N LEU A 135 1.31 -6.79 11.80
CA LEU A 135 1.05 -7.79 10.75
C LEU A 135 -0.44 -7.92 10.46
N VAL A 136 -1.28 -8.01 11.50
CA VAL A 136 -2.74 -8.08 11.34
C VAL A 136 -3.26 -6.84 10.60
N GLY A 137 -2.83 -5.63 10.97
CA GLY A 137 -3.22 -4.40 10.29
C GLY A 137 -2.88 -4.40 8.80
N HIS A 138 -1.68 -4.85 8.43
CA HIS A 138 -1.26 -4.91 7.03
C HIS A 138 -1.95 -6.03 6.24
N ALA A 139 -2.21 -7.17 6.87
CA ALA A 139 -2.98 -8.25 6.25
C ALA A 139 -4.42 -7.81 5.97
N VAL A 140 -5.04 -7.06 6.89
CA VAL A 140 -6.38 -6.48 6.69
C VAL A 140 -6.36 -5.40 5.60
N TYR A 141 -5.37 -4.49 5.60
CA TYR A 141 -5.17 -3.54 4.50
C TYR A 141 -5.13 -4.27 3.15
N GLY A 142 -4.30 -5.31 3.05
CA GLY A 142 -4.13 -6.11 1.86
C GLY A 142 -5.40 -6.83 1.43
N ALA A 143 -6.15 -7.40 2.38
CA ALA A 143 -7.41 -8.07 2.11
C ALA A 143 -8.46 -7.12 1.54
N VAL A 144 -8.63 -5.93 2.13
CA VAL A 144 -9.59 -4.90 1.69
C VAL A 144 -9.20 -4.36 0.31
N LEU A 145 -7.92 -4.02 0.12
CA LEU A 145 -7.36 -3.60 -1.16
C LEU A 145 -7.65 -4.62 -2.26
N GLY A 146 -7.28 -5.89 -2.04
CA GLY A 146 -7.47 -6.96 -3.01
C GLY A 146 -8.94 -7.29 -3.25
N ALA A 147 -9.80 -7.21 -2.24
CA ALA A 147 -11.24 -7.44 -2.41
C ALA A 147 -11.91 -6.31 -3.23
N ALA A 148 -11.50 -5.06 -3.02
CA ALA A 148 -12.09 -3.90 -3.69
C ALA A 148 -11.59 -3.71 -5.13
N PHE A 149 -10.31 -4.00 -5.39
CA PHE A 149 -9.64 -3.67 -6.64
C PHE A 149 -10.36 -4.18 -7.91
N PRO A 150 -10.82 -5.45 -8.01
CA PRO A 150 -11.49 -5.94 -9.22
C PRO A 150 -12.73 -5.14 -9.62
N SER A 151 -13.45 -4.57 -8.64
CA SER A 151 -14.66 -3.76 -8.89
C SER A 151 -14.34 -2.31 -9.27
N LEU A 152 -13.13 -1.83 -8.96
CA LEU A 152 -12.69 -0.45 -9.17
C LEU A 152 -11.71 -0.31 -10.34
N ARG A 153 -11.29 -1.43 -10.94
CA ARG A 153 -10.21 -1.45 -11.95
C ARG A 153 -10.54 -0.70 -13.24
N ASP A 154 -11.83 -0.59 -13.58
CA ASP A 154 -12.31 -0.06 -14.87
C ASP A 154 -12.75 1.43 -14.77
N LEU A 155 -12.33 2.14 -13.71
CA LEU A 155 -12.60 3.57 -13.46
C LEU A 155 -11.62 4.53 -14.17
#